data_AF-A0A3N5S5U9-F1
#
_entry.id   AF-A0A3N5S5U9-F1
#
_cell.length_a   1.000
_cell.length_b   1.000
_cell.length_c   1.000
_cell.angle_alpha   90.00
_cell.angle_beta   90.00
_cell.angle_gamma   90.00
#
_symmetry.space_group_name_H-M   'P 1'
#
loop_
_entity.id
_entity.type
_entity.pdbx_description
1 polymer ?
#
loop_
_entity_poly.entity_id
_entity_poly.type
_entity_poly.pdbx_seq_one_letter_code
_entity_poly.pdbx_strand_id
1 'polypeptide(L)'
;INLLNPKLTIFFFAFLPLFVSKNSPSPTIEMISLSAVFMGMTFIIFALYGILASAISAYIMNSTKLVKRFQQAFAVLFAAFAVKLAMSEK
;
A
#
# COMPACT_ATOMS: atom_id res chain seq x y z
N ILE A 1 2.69 -0.20 -12.16
CA ILE A 1 1.36 -0.24 -11.50
C ILE A 1 0.89 1.16 -11.05
N ASN A 2 1.71 2.02 -10.42
CA ASN A 2 1.24 3.33 -9.93
C ASN A 2 1.04 4.42 -11.00
N LEU A 3 1.72 4.35 -12.14
CA LEU A 3 1.62 5.36 -13.21
C LEU A 3 0.23 5.41 -13.88
N LEU A 4 -0.48 4.27 -13.94
CA LEU A 4 -1.84 4.16 -14.49
C LEU A 4 -2.94 4.43 -13.44
N ASN A 5 -2.58 4.70 -12.19
CA ASN A 5 -3.53 5.03 -11.13
C ASN A 5 -3.56 6.56 -10.95
N PRO A 6 -4.45 7.27 -11.67
CA PRO A 6 -4.45 8.73 -11.67
C PRO A 6 -4.70 9.30 -10.27
N LYS A 7 -5.35 8.55 -9.37
CA LYS A 7 -5.62 8.99 -8.00
C LYS A 7 -4.35 9.28 -7.21
N LEU A 8 -3.33 8.41 -7.32
CA LEU A 8 -2.07 8.58 -6.61
C LEU A 8 -1.28 9.75 -7.21
N THR A 9 -1.19 9.81 -8.54
CA THR A 9 -0.49 10.90 -9.23
C THR A 9 -1.11 12.26 -8.92
N ILE A 10 -2.44 12.40 -9.00
CA ILE A 10 -3.16 13.64 -8.67
C ILE A 10 -2.96 14.03 -7.21
N PHE A 11 -2.98 13.07 -6.28
CA PHE A 11 -2.68 13.32 -4.87
C PHE A 11 -1.27 13.94 -4.72
N PHE A 12 -0.25 13.35 -5.33
CA PHE A 12 1.10 13.92 -5.28
C PHE A 12 1.15 15.33 -5.88
N PHE A 13 0.55 15.57 -7.03
CA PHE A 13 0.51 16.92 -7.62
C PHE A 13 -0.22 17.95 -6.75
N ALA A 14 -1.28 17.57 -6.04
CA ALA A 14 -2.05 18.47 -5.19
C ALA A 14 -1.34 18.76 -3.85
N PHE A 15 -0.69 17.77 -3.25
CA PHE A 15 -0.11 17.88 -1.90
C PHE A 15 1.38 18.21 -1.89
N LEU A 16 2.15 17.79 -2.90
CA LEU A 16 3.60 18.03 -2.94
C LEU A 16 3.96 19.53 -2.88
N PRO A 17 3.28 20.44 -3.60
CA PRO A 17 3.54 21.87 -3.51
C PRO A 17 3.23 22.45 -2.11
N LEU A 18 2.32 21.84 -1.35
CA LEU A 18 1.95 22.32 0.00
C LEU A 18 3.06 22.09 1.03
N PHE A 19 4.03 21.22 0.74
CA PHE A 19 5.17 20.95 1.60
C PHE A 19 6.40 21.80 1.28
N VAL A 20 6.36 22.60 0.21
CA VAL A 20 7.47 23.46 -0.22
C VAL A 20 7.43 24.78 0.52
N SER A 21 8.59 25.26 0.98
CA SER A 21 8.70 26.57 1.62
C SER A 21 8.35 27.71 0.66
N LYS A 22 7.50 28.66 1.10
CA LYS A 22 7.08 29.81 0.30
C LYS A 22 8.23 30.75 -0.11
N ASN A 23 9.34 30.72 0.63
CA ASN A 23 10.52 31.55 0.40
C ASN A 23 11.68 30.76 -0.26
N SER A 24 11.40 29.58 -0.81
CA SER A 24 12.44 28.74 -1.40
C SER A 24 13.03 29.39 -2.65
N PRO A 25 14.37 29.52 -2.76
CA PRO A 25 15.00 30.06 -3.96
C PRO A 25 14.86 29.13 -5.18
N SER A 26 14.55 27.83 -4.97
CA SER A 26 14.25 26.89 -6.05
C SER A 26 13.20 25.85 -5.65
N PRO A 27 11.90 26.18 -5.77
CA PRO A 27 10.79 25.30 -5.41
C PRO A 27 10.82 23.94 -6.11
N THR A 28 11.23 23.90 -7.38
CA THR A 28 11.30 22.66 -8.18
C THR A 28 12.32 21.67 -7.61
N ILE A 29 13.48 22.15 -7.17
CA ILE A 29 14.52 21.29 -6.58
C ILE A 29 14.04 20.71 -5.25
N GLU A 30 13.37 21.52 -4.44
CA GLU A 30 12.77 21.08 -3.17
C GLU A 30 11.69 20.02 -3.40
N MET A 31 10.82 20.20 -4.38
CA MET A 31 9.81 19.19 -4.78
C MET A 31 10.44 17.87 -5.23
N ILE A 32 11.51 17.92 -6.03
CA ILE A 32 12.23 16.72 -6.48
C ILE A 32 12.89 16.02 -5.29
N SER A 33 13.52 16.79 -4.39
CA SER A 33 14.16 16.25 -3.18
C SER A 33 13.15 15.56 -2.26
N LEU A 34 12.02 16.21 -1.96
CA LEU A 34 10.95 15.65 -1.14
C LEU A 34 10.37 14.37 -1.77
N SER A 35 10.19 14.38 -3.09
CA SER A 35 9.73 13.20 -3.84
C SER A 35 10.73 12.05 -3.77
N ALA A 36 12.03 12.34 -3.89
CA ALA A 36 13.08 11.33 -3.77
C ALA A 36 13.14 10.71 -2.37
N VAL A 37 12.99 11.53 -1.31
CA VAL A 37 12.90 11.05 0.08
C VAL A 37 11.68 10.15 0.26
N PHE A 38 10.51 10.57 -0.20
CA PHE A 38 9.30 9.75 -0.15
C PHE A 38 9.46 8.42 -0.89
N MET A 39 10.06 8.45 -2.09
CA MET A 39 10.29 7.26 -2.89
C MET A 39 11.28 6.31 -2.20
N GLY A 40 12.34 6.83 -1.58
CA GLY A 40 13.28 6.07 -0.77
C GLY A 40 12.62 5.39 0.43
N MET A 41 11.78 6.11 1.19
CA MET A 41 11.02 5.52 2.31
C MET A 41 10.07 4.41 1.83
N THR A 42 9.34 4.66 0.74
CA THR A 42 8.42 3.67 0.16
C THR A 42 9.17 2.42 -0.29
N PHE A 43 10.32 2.60 -0.93
CA PHE A 43 11.18 1.51 -1.36
C PHE A 43 11.68 0.67 -0.18
N ILE A 44 12.21 1.31 0.88
CA ILE A 44 12.70 0.61 2.08
C ILE A 44 11.57 -0.22 2.71
N ILE A 45 10.40 0.38 2.89
CA ILE A 45 9.24 -0.31 3.46
C ILE A 45 8.84 -1.50 2.59
N PHE A 46 8.76 -1.33 1.27
CA PHE A 46 8.41 -2.42 0.36
C PHE A 46 9.46 -3.52 0.30
N ALA A 47 10.75 -3.17 0.37
CA ALA A 47 11.83 -4.15 0.45
C ALA A 47 11.73 -4.98 1.74
N LEU A 48 11.51 -4.33 2.88
CA LEU A 48 11.29 -5.01 4.16
C LEU A 48 10.08 -5.94 4.11
N TYR A 49 8.94 -5.46 3.60
CA TYR A 49 7.77 -6.30 3.39
C TYR A 49 8.07 -7.47 2.45
N GLY A 50 8.81 -7.26 1.36
CA GLY A 50 9.19 -8.29 0.41
C GLY A 50 10.08 -9.38 1.04
N ILE A 51 11.05 -9.00 1.86
CA ILE A 51 11.92 -9.93 2.60
C ILE A 51 11.09 -10.75 3.59
N LEU A 52 10.24 -10.08 4.39
CA LEU A 52 9.36 -10.76 5.34
C LEU A 52 8.37 -11.69 4.64
N ALA A 53 7.78 -11.24 3.54
CA ALA A 53 6.87 -12.03 2.73
C ALA A 53 7.58 -13.25 2.12
N SER A 54 8.83 -13.13 1.67
CA SER A 54 9.61 -14.24 1.16
C SER A 54 9.84 -15.32 2.24
N ALA A 55 10.25 -14.90 3.44
CA ALA A 55 10.44 -15.82 4.57
C ALA A 55 9.14 -16.54 4.97
N ILE A 56 8.03 -15.80 5.05
CA ILE A 56 6.71 -16.34 5.39
C ILE A 56 6.19 -17.25 4.26
N SER A 57 6.35 -16.85 3.00
CA SER A 57 5.94 -17.63 1.83
C SER A 57 6.63 -18.98 1.78
N ALA A 58 7.95 -19.02 2.06
CA ALA A 58 8.70 -20.27 2.13
C ALA A 58 8.19 -21.20 3.24
N TYR A 59 7.75 -20.64 4.39
CA TYR A 59 7.16 -21.42 5.48
C TYR A 59 5.74 -21.92 5.14
N ILE A 60 4.91 -21.07 4.53
CA ILE A 60 3.53 -21.40 4.14
C ILE A 60 3.51 -22.46 3.03
N MET A 61 4.37 -22.35 2.02
CA MET A 61 4.44 -23.30 0.90
C MET A 61 4.79 -24.73 1.34
N ASN A 62 5.53 -24.88 2.45
CA ASN A 62 5.86 -26.18 3.02
C ASN A 62 4.71 -26.81 3.82
N SER A 63 3.59 -26.10 4.04
CA SER A 63 2.48 -26.59 4.87
C SER A 63 1.11 -26.36 4.26
N THR A 64 0.57 -27.41 3.63
CA THR A 64 -0.80 -27.45 3.07
C THR A 64 -1.88 -27.12 4.12
N LYS A 65 -1.63 -27.38 5.41
CA LYS A 65 -2.56 -27.05 6.50
C LYS A 65 -2.70 -25.55 6.72
N LEU A 66 -1.62 -24.78 6.60
CA LEU A 66 -1.66 -23.32 6.76
C LEU A 66 -2.42 -22.65 5.62
N VAL A 67 -2.18 -23.08 4.39
CA VAL A 67 -2.90 -22.61 3.21
C VAL A 67 -4.42 -22.82 3.37
N LYS A 68 -4.85 -24.00 3.84
CA LYS A 68 -6.26 -24.29 4.09
C LYS A 68 -6.87 -23.41 5.19
N ARG A 69 -6.13 -23.14 6.27
CA ARG A 69 -6.57 -22.22 7.36
C ARG A 69 -6.75 -20.79 6.83
N PHE A 70 -5.84 -20.31 5.99
CA PHE A 70 -5.98 -19.00 5.34
C PHE A 70 -7.21 -18.93 4.44
N GLN A 71 -7.44 -19.93 3.60
CA GLN A 71 -8.64 -20.00 2.75
C GLN A 71 -9.93 -20.01 3.57
N GLN A 72 -9.98 -20.76 4.67
CA GLN A 72 -11.13 -20.78 5.58
C GLN A 72 -11.36 -19.41 6.23
N ALA A 73 -10.30 -18.71 6.64
CA ALA A 73 -10.41 -17.36 7.19
C ALA A 73 -11.00 -16.36 6.17
N PHE A 74 -10.55 -16.42 4.91
CA PHE A 74 -11.13 -15.63 3.83
C PHE A 74 -12.61 -15.96 3.61
N ALA A 75 -12.98 -17.25 3.58
CA ALA A 75 -14.36 -17.66 3.42
C ALA A 75 -15.26 -17.12 4.55
N VAL A 76 -14.78 -17.15 5.80
CA VAL A 76 -15.49 -16.58 6.96
C VAL A 76 -15.65 -15.06 6.82
N LEU A 77 -14.59 -14.34 6.42
CA LEU A 77 -14.66 -12.88 6.21
C LEU A 77 -15.65 -12.50 5.10
N PHE A 78 -15.64 -13.22 3.98
CA PHE A 78 -16.60 -12.97 2.90
C PHE A 78 -18.03 -13.29 3.31
N ALA A 79 -18.26 -14.39 4.02
CA ALA A 79 -19.58 -14.71 4.56
C ALA A 79 -20.06 -13.61 5.53
N ALA A 80 -19.19 -13.12 6.41
CA ALA A 80 -19.50 -12.02 7.32
C ALA A 80 -19.84 -10.72 6.57
N PHE A 81 -19.09 -10.38 5.52
CA PHE A 81 -19.40 -9.22 4.68
C PHE A 81 -20.72 -9.39 3.91
N ALA A 82 -21.01 -10.59 3.40
CA ALA A 82 -22.29 -10.87 2.74
C ALA A 82 -23.47 -10.71 3.70
N VAL A 83 -23.35 -11.23 4.93
CA VAL A 83 -24.36 -11.04 5.98
C VAL A 83 -24.51 -9.55 6.32
N LYS A 84 -23.40 -8.83 6.52
CA LYS A 84 -23.43 -7.39 6.80
C LYS A 84 -24.12 -6.62 5.66
N LEU A 85 -23.83 -6.97 4.41
CA LEU A 85 -24.44 -6.32 3.24
C LEU A 85 -25.95 -6.60 3.18
N ALA A 86 -26.36 -7.86 3.35
CA ALA A 86 -27.76 -8.26 3.39
C ALA A 86 -28.53 -7.58 4.53
N MET A 87 -27.87 -7.26 5.64
CA MET A 87 -28.46 -6.50 6.75
C MET A 87 -28.42 -4.98 6.53
N SER A 88 -27.51 -4.48 5.70
CA SER A 88 -27.38 -3.04 5.39
C SER A 88 -28.40 -2.55 4.37
N GLU A 89 -29.03 -3.46 3.63
CA GLU A 89 -30.14 -3.15 2.71
C GLU A 89 -31.53 -3.19 3.39
N LYS A 90 -31.61 -2.85 4.69
CA LYS A 90 -32.88 -2.62 5.40
C LYS A 90 -32.98 -1.20 5.93
#